data_AF-A0A800BUU8-F1
#
_entry.id   AF-A0A800BUU8-F1
#
_cell.length_a   1.000
_cell.length_b   1.000
_cell.length_c   1.000
_cell.angle_alpha   90.00
_cell.angle_beta   90.00
_cell.angle_gamma   90.00
#
_symmetry.space_group_name_H-M   'P 1'
#
loop_
_entity.id
_entity.type
_entity.pdbx_description
1 polymer ?
#
loop_
_entity_poly.entity_id
_entity_poly.type
_entity_poly.pdbx_seq_one_letter_code
_entity_poly.pdbx_strand_id
1 'polypeptide(L)'
;DQVATHLVGEGGNTVRIPEVGPGVTYSLDWIVATYDEDLRLLDYHGIEVQAIDITGSVRPYFEAYLSGDAWEHIEHRYGINWANVYKRMLPQLLAKGAMLASYGKKLAVIIQDQLLAYIGRTGRMDIEVEEDATLVNLIFFSYRLRFLHDGNVYTLELDRIIPTSSRKLEAAFIAGLIGPRMPPKEEFDRIVADKMIEVINSQK
;
A
#
# COMPACT_ATOMS: atom_id res chain seq x y z
N ASP A 1 16.11 -5.10 -9.12
CA ASP A 1 17.30 -4.27 -9.41
C ASP A 1 16.96 -2.80 -9.58
N GLN A 2 16.05 -2.44 -10.50
CA GLN A 2 15.63 -1.05 -10.74
C GLN A 2 15.29 -0.23 -9.48
N VAL A 3 14.50 -0.77 -8.53
CA VAL A 3 14.13 -0.06 -7.28
C VAL A 3 15.36 0.25 -6.42
N ALA A 4 16.27 -0.71 -6.27
CA ALA A 4 17.50 -0.53 -5.49
C ALA A 4 18.37 0.57 -6.11
N THR A 5 18.59 0.50 -7.42
CA THR A 5 19.35 1.52 -8.18
C THR A 5 18.73 2.91 -8.05
N HIS A 6 17.40 3.02 -8.04
CA HIS A 6 16.73 4.31 -7.85
C HIS A 6 16.95 4.89 -6.45
N LEU A 7 17.08 4.04 -5.42
CA LEU A 7 17.26 4.48 -4.04
C LEU A 7 18.70 4.88 -3.73
N VAL A 8 19.68 4.08 -4.15
CA VAL A 8 21.10 4.25 -3.76
C VAL A 8 22.02 4.72 -4.90
N GLY A 9 21.49 4.86 -6.12
CA GLY A 9 22.27 5.21 -7.32
C GLY A 9 22.94 4.01 -8.00
N GLU A 10 23.71 4.32 -9.04
CA GLU A 10 24.59 3.37 -9.72
C GLU A 10 26.03 3.48 -9.21
N GLY A 11 26.69 2.34 -8.99
CA GLY A 11 28.07 2.28 -8.54
C GLY A 11 28.21 2.08 -7.02
N GLY A 12 29.27 1.38 -6.61
CA GLY A 12 29.51 0.99 -5.22
C GLY A 12 28.95 -0.38 -4.84
N ASN A 13 29.44 -0.93 -3.74
CA ASN A 13 28.99 -2.22 -3.25
C ASN A 13 27.61 -2.07 -2.61
N THR A 14 26.62 -2.82 -3.12
CA THR A 14 25.21 -2.76 -2.68
C THR A 14 24.75 -4.14 -2.22
N VAL A 15 24.02 -4.19 -1.10
CA VAL A 15 23.43 -5.42 -0.56
C VAL A 15 21.93 -5.23 -0.30
N ARG A 16 21.16 -6.31 -0.49
CA ARG A 16 19.76 -6.41 -0.05
C ARG A 16 19.69 -7.27 1.20
N ILE A 17 19.10 -6.73 2.25
CA ILE A 17 18.98 -7.38 3.56
C ILE A 17 17.49 -7.61 3.83
N PRO A 18 17.02 -8.86 3.90
CA PRO A 18 15.61 -9.15 4.20
C PRO A 18 15.29 -8.94 5.67
N GLU A 19 14.03 -8.62 5.96
CA GLU A 19 13.43 -8.67 7.31
C GLU A 19 14.16 -7.84 8.38
N VAL A 20 14.45 -6.57 8.08
CA VAL A 20 15.16 -5.68 9.02
C VAL A 20 14.20 -4.71 9.69
N GLY A 21 14.23 -4.63 11.02
CA GLY A 21 13.43 -3.66 11.78
C GLY A 21 14.09 -3.29 13.11
N PRO A 22 13.57 -2.27 13.82
CA PRO A 22 14.09 -1.85 15.14
C PRO A 22 13.80 -2.85 16.28
N GLY A 23 13.71 -4.16 15.98
CA GLY A 23 13.32 -5.21 16.93
C GLY A 23 11.83 -5.56 16.85
N VAL A 24 11.13 -5.52 18.00
CA VAL A 24 9.81 -6.17 18.22
C VAL A 24 8.60 -5.42 17.62
N THR A 25 8.79 -4.21 17.06
CA THR A 25 7.67 -3.34 16.68
C THR A 25 7.13 -3.63 15.28
N TYR A 26 8.01 -3.67 14.27
CA TYR A 26 7.70 -4.02 12.88
C TYR A 26 9.01 -4.24 12.11
N SER A 27 8.98 -5.08 11.08
CA SER A 27 10.09 -5.28 10.13
C SER A 27 9.80 -4.62 8.80
N LEU A 28 10.86 -4.20 8.10
CA LEU A 28 10.84 -3.90 6.68
C LEU A 28 11.03 -5.19 5.90
N ASP A 29 10.34 -5.35 4.76
CA ASP A 29 10.54 -6.53 3.91
C ASP A 29 12.00 -6.61 3.44
N TRP A 30 12.55 -5.49 2.98
CA TRP A 30 13.97 -5.36 2.67
C TRP A 30 14.54 -4.00 3.04
N ILE A 31 15.85 -4.00 3.30
CA ILE A 31 16.71 -2.82 3.20
C ILE A 31 17.65 -3.00 2.01
N VAL A 32 17.81 -1.95 1.22
CA VAL A 32 18.96 -1.81 0.32
C VAL A 32 20.00 -0.94 1.02
N ALA A 33 21.24 -1.41 1.09
CA ALA A 33 22.34 -0.71 1.75
C ALA A 33 23.57 -0.64 0.85
N THR A 34 24.31 0.46 0.92
CA THR A 34 25.63 0.60 0.31
C THR A 34 26.72 0.49 1.37
N TYR A 35 27.87 -0.05 1.00
CA TYR A 35 28.98 -0.27 1.92
C TYR A 35 30.35 -0.07 1.26
N ASP A 36 31.37 0.22 2.08
CA ASP A 36 32.77 0.33 1.63
C ASP A 36 33.48 -1.03 1.56
N GLU A 37 34.73 -1.06 1.08
CA GLU A 37 35.53 -2.29 0.99
C GLU A 37 35.79 -2.97 2.36
N ASP A 38 35.67 -2.23 3.46
CA ASP A 38 35.83 -2.72 4.84
C ASP A 38 34.49 -3.17 5.46
N LEU A 39 33.43 -3.29 4.65
CA LEU A 39 32.06 -3.64 5.07
C LEU A 39 31.40 -2.61 6.02
N ARG A 40 31.81 -1.34 5.97
CA ARG A 40 31.14 -0.28 6.71
C ARG A 40 29.94 0.25 5.94
N LEU A 41 28.81 0.38 6.65
CA LEU A 41 27.57 0.94 6.11
C LEU A 41 27.76 2.41 5.71
N LEU A 42 27.43 2.76 4.46
CA LEU A 42 27.48 4.11 3.93
C LEU A 42 26.10 4.76 3.86
N ASP A 43 25.13 4.07 3.23
CA ASP A 43 23.75 4.53 3.13
C ASP A 43 22.76 3.36 3.13
N TYR A 44 21.48 3.61 3.42
CA TYR A 44 20.44 2.60 3.35
C TYR A 44 19.03 3.16 3.19
N HIS A 45 18.16 2.39 2.52
CA HIS A 45 16.76 2.71 2.32
C HIS A 45 15.88 1.48 2.47
N GLY A 46 14.62 1.67 2.87
CA GLY A 46 13.65 0.59 3.03
C GLY A 46 12.92 0.28 1.73
N ILE A 47 12.51 -0.97 1.57
CA ILE A 47 11.67 -1.45 0.48
C ILE A 47 10.53 -2.29 1.10
N GLU A 48 9.31 -2.03 0.68
CA GLU A 48 8.11 -2.76 1.05
C GLU A 48 7.37 -3.24 -0.20
N VAL A 49 6.93 -4.49 -0.22
CA VAL A 49 6.06 -5.03 -1.26
C VAL A 49 4.67 -5.18 -0.68
N GLN A 50 3.71 -4.45 -1.25
CA GLN A 50 2.33 -4.47 -0.77
C GLN A 50 1.43 -5.16 -1.78
N ALA A 51 0.88 -6.31 -1.36
CA ALA A 51 -0.27 -6.95 -1.98
C ALA A 51 -1.56 -6.49 -1.28
N ILE A 52 -2.70 -6.78 -1.90
CA ILE A 52 -4.00 -6.40 -1.35
C ILE A 52 -4.88 -7.62 -1.08
N ASP A 53 -5.46 -7.62 0.12
CA ASP A 53 -6.43 -8.61 0.52
C ASP A 53 -7.76 -8.38 -0.20
N ILE A 54 -8.45 -9.48 -0.50
CA ILE A 54 -9.80 -9.46 -1.06
C ILE A 54 -10.87 -9.67 0.02
N THR A 55 -12.09 -9.22 -0.25
CA THR A 55 -13.31 -9.70 0.39
C THR A 55 -13.85 -10.90 -0.39
N GLY A 56 -14.71 -11.70 0.25
CA GLY A 56 -15.27 -12.89 -0.40
C GLY A 56 -14.25 -13.99 -0.60
N SER A 57 -14.39 -14.79 -1.67
CA SER A 57 -13.50 -15.92 -1.93
C SER A 57 -13.32 -16.21 -3.41
N VAL A 58 -12.09 -16.52 -3.80
CA VAL A 58 -11.75 -17.07 -5.12
C VAL A 58 -11.86 -18.60 -5.17
N ARG A 59 -12.13 -19.25 -4.03
CA ARG A 59 -12.13 -20.72 -3.89
C ARG A 59 -13.09 -21.43 -4.86
N PRO A 60 -14.33 -20.96 -5.10
CA PRO A 60 -15.23 -21.64 -6.04
C PRO A 60 -14.65 -21.73 -7.46
N TYR A 61 -13.94 -20.70 -7.92
CA TYR A 61 -13.25 -20.70 -9.22
C TYR A 61 -12.13 -21.71 -9.26
N PHE A 62 -11.32 -21.75 -8.20
CA PHE A 62 -10.22 -22.68 -8.09
C PHE A 62 -10.71 -24.13 -8.06
N GLU A 63 -11.80 -24.40 -7.33
CA GLU A 63 -12.42 -25.73 -7.28
C GLU A 63 -12.96 -26.15 -8.65
N ALA A 64 -13.67 -25.27 -9.36
CA ALA A 64 -14.16 -25.56 -10.72
C ALA A 64 -13.02 -25.77 -11.73
N TYR A 65 -11.97 -24.95 -11.65
CA TYR A 65 -10.77 -25.15 -12.48
C TYR A 65 -10.14 -26.54 -12.24
N LEU A 66 -10.03 -26.96 -10.98
CA LEU A 66 -9.47 -28.27 -10.62
C LEU A 66 -10.36 -29.44 -11.03
N SER A 67 -11.69 -29.28 -11.03
CA SER A 67 -12.63 -30.31 -11.48
C SER A 67 -12.81 -30.35 -13.00
N GLY A 68 -12.26 -29.36 -13.73
CA GLY A 68 -12.48 -29.22 -15.17
C GLY A 68 -13.86 -28.66 -15.52
N ASP A 69 -14.57 -28.09 -14.54
CA ASP A 69 -15.83 -27.40 -14.74
C ASP A 69 -15.60 -26.01 -15.35
N ALA A 70 -16.63 -25.49 -16.02
CA ALA A 70 -16.63 -24.15 -16.59
C ALA A 70 -16.63 -23.08 -15.49
N TRP A 71 -15.45 -22.71 -15.02
CA TRP A 71 -15.22 -21.66 -14.03
C TRP A 71 -15.75 -20.29 -14.50
N GLU A 72 -15.89 -20.09 -15.82
CA GLU A 72 -16.42 -18.88 -16.45
C GLU A 72 -17.89 -18.61 -16.10
N HIS A 73 -18.62 -19.63 -15.62
CA HIS A 73 -20.03 -19.51 -15.23
C HIS A 73 -20.21 -19.25 -13.72
N ILE A 74 -19.12 -19.19 -12.95
CA ILE A 74 -19.18 -18.88 -11.53
C ILE A 74 -19.35 -17.37 -11.34
N GLU A 75 -20.24 -17.00 -10.42
CA GLU A 75 -20.51 -15.60 -10.12
C GLU A 75 -19.36 -14.93 -9.34
N HIS A 76 -18.98 -13.72 -9.75
CA HIS A 76 -17.87 -12.96 -9.14
C HIS A 76 -18.28 -12.39 -7.78
N ARG A 77 -17.94 -13.12 -6.72
CA ARG A 77 -18.28 -12.77 -5.32
C ARG A 77 -17.05 -12.41 -4.48
N TYR A 78 -16.08 -11.73 -5.07
CA TYR A 78 -14.93 -11.16 -4.38
C TYR A 78 -14.64 -9.74 -4.84
N GLY A 79 -13.93 -8.96 -4.02
CA GLY A 79 -13.54 -7.60 -4.33
C GLY A 79 -12.40 -7.14 -3.45
N ILE A 80 -11.96 -5.90 -3.56
CA ILE A 80 -10.88 -5.37 -2.73
C ILE A 80 -11.35 -5.13 -1.28
N ASN A 81 -10.56 -5.58 -0.29
CA ASN A 81 -10.84 -5.35 1.12
C ASN A 81 -10.37 -3.97 1.60
N TRP A 82 -11.14 -2.95 1.27
CA TRP A 82 -10.87 -1.57 1.66
C TRP A 82 -10.73 -1.34 3.16
N ALA A 83 -11.58 -1.98 3.96
CA ALA A 83 -11.50 -1.84 5.40
C ALA A 83 -10.12 -2.26 5.90
N ASN A 84 -9.54 -3.31 5.31
CA ASN A 84 -8.20 -3.77 5.63
C ASN A 84 -7.10 -2.83 5.08
N VAL A 85 -7.28 -2.24 3.89
CA VAL A 85 -6.34 -1.23 3.36
C VAL A 85 -6.19 -0.05 4.33
N TYR A 86 -7.30 0.53 4.80
CA TYR A 86 -7.28 1.65 5.74
C TYR A 86 -6.82 1.25 7.14
N LYS A 87 -7.12 0.02 7.59
CA LYS A 87 -6.77 -0.44 8.94
C LYS A 87 -5.34 -0.95 9.07
N ARG A 88 -4.76 -1.51 8.00
CA ARG A 88 -3.43 -2.15 8.01
C ARG A 88 -2.45 -1.50 7.06
N MET A 89 -2.74 -1.48 5.76
CA MET A 89 -1.75 -1.07 4.75
C MET A 89 -1.27 0.37 4.95
N LEU A 90 -2.19 1.34 4.95
CA LEU A 90 -1.80 2.76 5.05
C LEU A 90 -1.15 3.12 6.38
N PRO A 91 -1.68 2.69 7.56
CA PRO A 91 -1.00 2.91 8.83
C PRO A 91 0.41 2.30 8.88
N GLN A 92 0.63 1.11 8.31
CA GLN A 92 1.96 0.50 8.25
C GLN A 92 2.92 1.30 7.37
N LEU A 93 2.49 1.73 6.19
CA LEU A 93 3.30 2.55 5.29
C LEU A 93 3.65 3.91 5.92
N LEU A 94 2.68 4.55 6.58
CA LEU A 94 2.89 5.81 7.29
C LEU A 94 3.87 5.65 8.46
N ALA A 95 3.73 4.61 9.28
CA ALA A 95 4.63 4.35 10.40
C ALA A 95 6.06 4.06 9.95
N LYS A 96 6.24 3.14 8.99
CA LYS A 96 7.55 2.78 8.43
C LYS A 96 8.20 3.96 7.68
N GLY A 97 7.40 4.69 6.89
CA GLY A 97 7.84 5.88 6.18
C GLY A 97 8.29 6.99 7.12
N ALA A 98 7.51 7.29 8.17
CA ALA A 98 7.85 8.30 9.17
C ALA A 98 9.12 7.94 9.95
N MET A 99 9.30 6.66 10.31
CA MET A 99 10.52 6.17 10.95
C MET A 99 11.75 6.40 10.06
N LEU A 100 11.72 5.93 8.81
CA LEU A 100 12.84 6.10 7.89
C LEU A 100 13.12 7.58 7.60
N ALA A 101 12.07 8.39 7.45
CA ALA A 101 12.20 9.83 7.29
C ALA A 101 12.92 10.51 8.47
N SER A 102 12.66 10.06 9.71
CA SER A 102 13.37 10.58 10.89
C SER A 102 14.88 10.29 10.88
N TYR A 103 15.32 9.32 10.06
CA TYR A 103 16.73 8.98 9.83
C TYR A 103 17.29 9.58 8.52
N GLY A 104 16.51 10.45 7.87
CA GLY A 104 16.85 10.99 6.54
C GLY A 104 16.80 9.94 5.43
N LYS A 105 16.11 8.81 5.65
CA LYS A 105 16.01 7.69 4.71
C LYS A 105 14.64 7.69 4.02
N LYS A 106 14.56 6.89 2.96
CA LYS A 106 13.38 6.77 2.09
C LYS A 106 12.81 5.36 2.16
N LEU A 107 11.51 5.25 1.92
CA LEU A 107 10.81 3.99 1.78
C LEU A 107 10.27 3.83 0.36
N ALA A 108 10.76 2.84 -0.38
CA ALA A 108 10.15 2.41 -1.63
C ALA A 108 8.98 1.46 -1.35
N VAL A 109 7.85 1.68 -2.01
CA VAL A 109 6.66 0.84 -1.92
C VAL A 109 6.37 0.25 -3.29
N ILE A 110 6.54 -1.05 -3.43
CA ILE A 110 6.25 -1.81 -4.65
C ILE A 110 4.79 -2.24 -4.59
N ILE A 111 4.01 -1.84 -5.59
CA ILE A 111 2.55 -2.02 -5.60
C ILE A 111 2.05 -2.30 -7.02
N GLN A 112 0.87 -2.91 -7.15
CA GLN A 112 0.25 -3.15 -8.45
C GLN A 112 -0.47 -1.89 -8.98
N ASP A 113 -0.37 -1.65 -10.29
CA ASP A 113 -1.00 -0.50 -10.96
C ASP A 113 -2.53 -0.50 -10.83
N GLN A 114 -3.14 -1.68 -10.87
CA GLN A 114 -4.59 -1.85 -10.70
C GLN A 114 -5.08 -1.31 -9.36
N LEU A 115 -4.30 -1.49 -8.29
CA LEU A 115 -4.65 -0.96 -6.98
C LEU A 115 -4.63 0.57 -6.98
N LEU A 116 -3.55 1.17 -7.52
CA LEU A 116 -3.44 2.62 -7.64
C LEU A 116 -4.55 3.23 -8.51
N ALA A 117 -4.89 2.58 -9.62
CA ALA A 117 -5.99 3.02 -10.47
C ALA A 117 -7.34 2.93 -9.74
N TYR A 118 -7.54 1.88 -8.94
CA TYR A 118 -8.78 1.66 -8.20
C TYR A 118 -8.95 2.64 -7.02
N ILE A 119 -7.90 2.99 -6.28
CA ILE A 119 -7.96 4.04 -5.23
C ILE A 119 -8.34 5.40 -5.83
N GLY A 120 -7.69 5.79 -6.94
CA GLY A 120 -7.92 7.08 -7.58
C GLY A 120 -9.34 7.18 -8.14
N ARG A 121 -9.80 6.17 -8.90
CA ARG A 121 -11.14 6.17 -9.51
C ARG A 121 -12.28 6.18 -8.49
N THR A 122 -12.09 5.55 -7.33
CA THR A 122 -13.14 5.50 -6.30
C THR A 122 -13.18 6.75 -5.42
N GLY A 123 -12.32 7.75 -5.70
CA GLY A 123 -12.19 8.98 -4.92
C GLY A 123 -11.82 8.71 -3.46
N ARG A 124 -11.26 7.52 -3.18
CA ARG A 124 -10.95 7.08 -1.81
C ARG A 124 -9.62 7.66 -1.35
N MET A 125 -8.63 7.68 -2.23
CA MET A 125 -7.33 8.26 -1.96
C MET A 125 -6.65 8.57 -3.28
N ASP A 126 -6.01 9.74 -3.37
CA ASP A 126 -5.08 10.04 -4.45
C ASP A 126 -3.67 10.12 -3.87
N ILE A 127 -2.71 9.46 -4.52
CA ILE A 127 -1.31 9.52 -4.12
C ILE A 127 -0.67 10.62 -4.96
N GLU A 128 -0.62 11.80 -4.39
CA GLU A 128 -0.02 12.95 -5.04
C GLU A 128 1.50 12.87 -5.08
N VAL A 129 2.07 13.40 -6.17
CA VAL A 129 3.50 13.64 -6.27
C VAL A 129 3.91 14.75 -5.29
N GLU A 130 5.05 14.57 -4.64
CA GLU A 130 5.74 15.63 -3.91
C GLU A 130 6.75 16.30 -4.85
N GLU A 131 6.48 17.56 -5.20
CA GLU A 131 7.29 18.33 -6.15
C GLU A 131 8.61 18.80 -5.51
N ASP A 132 8.63 18.99 -4.20
CA ASP A 132 9.84 19.31 -3.46
C ASP A 132 10.63 18.02 -3.17
N ALA A 133 11.67 17.78 -3.97
CA ALA A 133 12.55 16.63 -3.83
C ALA A 133 13.17 16.48 -2.42
N THR A 134 13.30 17.57 -1.65
CA THR A 134 13.83 17.52 -0.28
C THR A 134 12.84 16.94 0.73
N LEU A 135 11.55 16.92 0.39
CA LEU A 135 10.47 16.38 1.23
C LEU A 135 10.11 14.93 0.88
N VAL A 136 10.66 14.38 -0.21
CA VAL A 136 10.38 13.02 -0.67
C VAL A 136 11.00 11.99 0.28
N ASN A 137 10.14 11.25 0.98
CA ASN A 137 10.53 10.15 1.86
C ASN A 137 9.78 8.83 1.57
N LEU A 138 8.79 8.85 0.68
CA LEU A 138 8.05 7.69 0.19
C LEU A 138 8.08 7.67 -1.33
N ILE A 139 8.31 6.52 -1.94
CA ILE A 139 8.33 6.38 -3.40
C ILE A 139 7.54 5.15 -3.79
N PHE A 140 6.40 5.33 -4.47
CA PHE A 140 5.63 4.20 -4.98
C PHE A 140 6.17 3.77 -6.35
N PHE A 141 6.51 2.50 -6.46
CA PHE A 141 6.84 1.83 -7.71
C PHE A 141 5.65 0.96 -8.11
N SER A 142 4.86 1.49 -9.05
CA SER A 142 3.69 0.82 -9.62
C SER A 142 4.14 -0.17 -10.68
N TYR A 143 3.76 -1.44 -10.55
CA TYR A 143 4.03 -2.47 -11.55
C TYR A 143 2.73 -2.96 -12.19
N ARG A 144 2.75 -3.11 -13.51
CA ARG A 144 1.71 -3.75 -14.30
C ARG A 144 2.12 -5.19 -14.59
N LEU A 145 1.15 -6.10 -14.55
CA LEU A 145 1.32 -7.45 -15.07
C LEU A 145 1.06 -7.45 -16.59
N ARG A 146 2.07 -7.72 -17.39
CA ARG A 146 1.99 -7.78 -18.86
C ARG A 146 2.06 -9.22 -19.32
N PHE A 147 1.11 -9.61 -20.17
CA PHE A 147 1.13 -10.90 -20.84
C PHE A 147 2.03 -10.85 -22.07
N LEU A 148 3.03 -11.72 -22.12
CA LEU A 148 3.89 -11.95 -23.27
C LEU A 148 3.34 -13.16 -24.03
N HIS A 149 2.76 -12.89 -25.19
CA HIS A 149 2.19 -13.91 -26.07
C HIS A 149 3.25 -14.91 -26.53
N ASP A 150 4.46 -14.40 -26.81
CA ASP A 150 5.62 -15.23 -27.08
C ASP A 150 6.10 -15.87 -25.77
N GLY A 151 5.89 -17.17 -25.63
CA GLY A 151 6.18 -17.94 -24.43
C GLY A 151 5.01 -18.15 -23.47
N ASN A 152 3.84 -17.51 -23.68
CA ASN A 152 2.66 -17.67 -22.82
C ASN A 152 2.97 -17.40 -21.33
N VAL A 153 3.72 -16.32 -21.05
CA VAL A 153 4.17 -15.96 -19.70
C VAL A 153 3.75 -14.54 -19.34
N TYR A 154 3.54 -14.30 -18.06
CA TYR A 154 3.36 -12.96 -17.52
C TYR A 154 4.69 -12.41 -17.00
N THR A 155 4.95 -11.13 -17.25
CA THR A 155 6.06 -10.38 -16.68
C THR A 155 5.54 -9.17 -15.91
N LEU A 156 6.27 -8.77 -14.87
CA LEU A 156 6.06 -7.48 -14.21
C LEU A 156 6.81 -6.41 -15.00
N GLU A 157 6.11 -5.34 -15.35
CA GLU A 157 6.66 -4.16 -16.01
C GLU A 157 6.42 -2.95 -15.11
N LEU A 158 7.46 -2.14 -14.89
CA LEU A 158 7.34 -0.90 -14.14
C LEU A 158 6.43 0.07 -14.92
N ASP A 159 5.29 0.42 -14.34
CA ASP A 159 4.29 1.32 -14.93
C ASP A 159 4.60 2.77 -14.58
N ARG A 160 4.78 3.07 -13.28
CA ARG A 160 4.98 4.44 -12.78
C ARG A 160 5.85 4.48 -11.53
N ILE A 161 6.57 5.59 -11.37
CA ILE A 161 7.25 5.96 -10.13
C ILE A 161 6.57 7.23 -9.60
N ILE A 162 6.10 7.19 -8.35
CA ILE A 162 5.38 8.31 -7.72
C ILE A 162 6.13 8.68 -6.45
N PRO A 163 7.05 9.66 -6.50
CA PRO A 163 7.69 10.20 -5.31
C PRO A 163 6.70 11.06 -4.54
N THR A 164 6.56 10.81 -3.24
CA THR A 164 5.63 11.52 -2.36
C THR A 164 6.24 11.71 -0.97
N SER A 165 5.48 12.35 -0.09
CA SER A 165 5.84 12.53 1.31
C SER A 165 4.85 11.82 2.23
N SER A 166 5.32 11.32 3.38
CA SER A 166 4.49 10.74 4.42
C SER A 166 3.40 11.70 4.88
N ARG A 167 3.70 13.01 4.86
CA ARG A 167 2.74 14.09 5.15
C ARG A 167 1.61 14.16 4.11
N LYS A 168 1.93 14.10 2.81
CA LYS A 168 0.89 14.06 1.75
C LYS A 168 0.05 12.80 1.85
N LEU A 169 0.68 11.65 2.07
CA LEU A 169 -0.03 10.39 2.23
C LEU A 169 -0.94 10.40 3.48
N GLU A 170 -0.50 10.99 4.58
CA GLU A 170 -1.30 11.16 5.80
C GLU A 170 -2.52 12.06 5.55
N ALA A 171 -2.32 13.21 4.88
CA ALA A 171 -3.42 14.10 4.52
C ALA A 171 -4.45 13.40 3.63
N ALA A 172 -3.99 12.66 2.62
CA ALA A 172 -4.85 11.87 1.73
C ALA A 172 -5.58 10.75 2.48
N PHE A 173 -4.92 10.08 3.42
CA PHE A 173 -5.51 9.05 4.28
C PHE A 173 -6.63 9.63 5.15
N ILE A 174 -6.39 10.74 5.84
CA ILE A 174 -7.39 11.42 6.68
C ILE A 174 -8.56 11.93 5.83
N ALA A 175 -8.28 12.56 4.68
CA ALA A 175 -9.31 13.01 3.75
C ALA A 175 -10.18 11.84 3.25
N GLY A 176 -9.57 10.68 2.97
CA GLY A 176 -10.28 9.47 2.57
C GLY A 176 -11.16 8.86 3.67
N LEU A 177 -10.80 9.05 4.94
CA LEU A 177 -11.62 8.64 6.10
C LEU A 177 -12.81 9.58 6.32
N ILE A 178 -12.61 10.88 6.12
CA ILE A 178 -13.56 11.95 6.51
C ILE A 178 -14.40 12.46 5.32
N GLY A 179 -14.09 12.10 4.08
CA GLY A 179 -14.68 12.62 2.84
C GLY A 179 -16.21 12.49 2.69
N PRO A 180 -16.79 12.36 1.47
CA PRO A 180 -18.24 12.56 1.20
C PRO A 180 -19.21 11.58 1.91
N ARG A 181 -18.73 10.75 2.83
CA ARG A 181 -19.50 9.81 3.67
C ARG A 181 -19.78 10.33 5.08
N MET A 182 -19.16 11.41 5.54
CA MET A 182 -19.46 11.94 6.87
C MET A 182 -20.74 12.77 6.83
N PRO A 183 -21.76 12.44 7.63
CA PRO A 183 -22.95 13.25 7.71
C PRO A 183 -22.61 14.64 8.28
N PRO A 184 -23.35 15.70 7.89
CA PRO A 184 -23.30 16.98 8.58
C PRO A 184 -23.55 16.80 10.08
N LYS A 185 -23.01 17.72 10.88
CA LYS A 185 -23.14 17.65 12.35
C LYS A 185 -24.60 17.48 12.77
N GLU A 186 -25.51 18.23 12.17
CA GLU A 186 -26.93 18.22 12.50
C GLU A 186 -27.60 16.87 12.18
N GLU A 187 -27.15 16.18 11.14
CA GLU A 187 -27.61 14.83 10.82
C GLU A 187 -27.05 13.80 11.81
N PHE A 188 -25.77 13.91 12.15
CA PHE A 188 -25.16 13.03 13.14
C PHE A 188 -25.77 13.21 14.53
N ASP A 189 -26.03 14.45 14.95
CA ASP A 189 -26.69 14.77 16.22
C ASP A 189 -28.07 14.08 16.31
N ARG A 190 -28.85 14.06 15.21
CA ARG A 190 -30.14 13.36 15.16
C ARG A 190 -29.99 11.85 15.30
N ILE A 191 -29.05 11.24 14.57
CA ILE A 191 -28.75 9.80 14.69
C ILE A 191 -28.39 9.44 16.14
N VAL A 192 -27.60 10.28 16.81
CA VAL A 192 -27.22 10.08 18.22
C VAL A 192 -28.45 10.21 19.13
N ALA A 193 -29.29 11.23 18.93
CA ALA A 193 -30.50 11.44 19.73
C ALA A 193 -31.48 10.26 19.62
N ASP A 194 -31.72 9.76 18.40
CA ASP A 194 -32.61 8.61 18.17
C ASP A 194 -32.09 7.35 18.88
N LYS A 195 -30.79 7.07 18.74
CA LYS A 195 -30.16 5.91 19.37
C LYS A 195 -30.10 6.01 20.90
N MET A 196 -29.95 7.22 21.44
CA MET A 196 -30.04 7.47 22.88
C MET A 196 -31.42 7.09 23.42
N ILE A 197 -32.50 7.44 22.73
CA ILE A 197 -33.88 7.10 23.11
C ILE A 197 -34.07 5.57 23.12
N GLU A 198 -33.60 4.87 22.08
CA GLU A 198 -33.66 3.40 22.00
C GLU A 198 -32.98 2.74 23.20
N VAL A 199 -31.76 3.17 23.53
CA VAL A 199 -30.99 2.60 24.65
C VAL A 199 -31.70 2.83 25.98
N ILE A 200 -32.18 4.04 26.25
CA ILE A 200 -32.89 4.37 27.50
C ILE A 200 -34.17 3.54 27.64
N ASN A 201 -34.91 3.34 26.56
CA ASN A 201 -36.15 2.55 26.59
C ASN A 201 -35.89 1.06 26.77
N SER A 202 -34.77 0.53 26.28
CA SER A 202 -34.39 -0.88 26.47
C SER A 202 -33.93 -1.24 27.90
N GLN A 203 -33.65 -0.23 28.73
CA GLN A 203 -33.23 -0.38 30.13
C GLN A 203 -34.36 -0.20 31.15
N LYS A 204 -35.58 0.11 30.68
CA LYS A 204 -36.79 0.19 31.50
C LYS A 204 -37.62 -1.08 31.36
#